data_AF-A0A841QF57-F1
#
_entry.id   AF-A0A841QF57-F1
#
_cell.length_a   1.000
_cell.length_b   1.000
_cell.length_c   1.000
_cell.angle_alpha   90.00
_cell.angle_beta   90.00
_cell.angle_gamma   90.00
#
_symmetry.space_group_name_H-M   'P 1'
#
loop_
_entity.id
_entity.type
_entity.pdbx_description
1 polymer ?
#
loop_
_entity_poly.entity_id
_entity_poly.type
_entity_poly.pdbx_seq_one_letter_code
_entity_poly.pdbx_strand_id
1 'polypeptide(L)'
;MLANPAQSWPSAGKVGRLKLLCCASALPGVVRKGVLPDGAERVAHGYTPQTAAAYLPSMNQLTVFCAPDVAVPDGQGHILRPQDALRDRDYGTWAGTALQALDLVQQHAFLTDDIFAPPEGESFVAAYHRTALWLDGISRTLPAAVVLARPAVVRNLLLKVLYQGEGAVGLSHAVRVDVPPLSYSLISCHAGQWRLGMLGVPA
;
A
#
# COMPACT_ATOMS: atom_id res chain seq x y z
N MET A 1 42.67 -23.57 10.98
CA MET A 1 41.71 -24.51 10.34
C MET A 1 40.80 -25.02 11.44
N LEU A 2 39.67 -24.36 11.67
CA LEU A 2 38.66 -24.79 12.64
C LEU A 2 37.31 -24.76 11.93
N ALA A 3 36.69 -25.94 11.86
CA ALA A 3 35.43 -26.18 11.18
C ALA A 3 34.27 -25.45 11.88
N ASN A 4 33.44 -24.79 11.07
CA ASN A 4 32.21 -24.14 11.51
C ASN A 4 31.10 -25.21 11.62
N PRO A 5 30.40 -25.35 12.76
CA PRO A 5 29.30 -26.30 12.88
C PRO A 5 28.12 -25.82 12.03
N ALA A 6 27.74 -26.63 11.05
CA ALA A 6 26.56 -26.41 10.23
C ALA A 6 25.30 -26.38 11.12
N GLN A 7 24.74 -25.18 11.31
CA GLN A 7 23.36 -25.03 11.74
C GLN A 7 22.46 -25.48 10.59
N SER A 8 21.85 -26.65 10.76
CA SER A 8 20.79 -27.15 9.90
C SER A 8 19.55 -26.27 10.04
N TRP A 9 19.22 -25.54 8.98
CA TRP A 9 17.94 -24.82 8.88
C TRP A 9 16.80 -25.83 8.65
N PRO A 10 15.63 -25.67 9.30
CA PRO A 10 14.49 -26.54 9.02
C PRO A 10 14.09 -26.42 7.55
N SER A 11 13.86 -27.57 6.92
CA SER A 11 13.49 -27.73 5.51
C SER A 11 12.45 -26.70 5.06
N ALA A 12 12.64 -26.17 3.85
CA ALA A 12 11.75 -25.20 3.20
C ALA A 12 10.29 -25.65 3.31
N GLY A 13 9.54 -24.99 4.21
CA GLY A 13 8.10 -25.15 4.27
C GLY A 13 7.51 -24.90 2.89
N LYS A 14 6.48 -25.67 2.51
CA LYS A 14 5.78 -25.51 1.23
C LYS A 14 5.57 -24.03 0.97
N VAL A 15 6.13 -23.52 -0.12
CA VAL A 15 5.95 -22.11 -0.50
C VAL A 15 4.48 -21.92 -0.84
N GLY A 16 3.73 -21.41 0.13
CA GLY A 16 2.31 -21.12 0.01
C GLY A 16 2.09 -20.03 -1.03
N ARG A 17 0.92 -20.08 -1.70
CA ARG A 17 0.43 -18.94 -2.46
C ARG A 17 -0.20 -17.97 -1.47
N LEU A 18 0.31 -16.74 -1.42
CA LEU A 18 -0.30 -15.63 -0.68
C LEU A 18 -1.24 -14.87 -1.61
N LYS A 19 -2.44 -14.51 -1.13
CA LYS A 19 -3.34 -13.54 -1.76
C LYS A 19 -3.53 -12.31 -0.87
N LEU A 20 -3.47 -11.12 -1.45
CA LEU A 20 -3.77 -9.87 -0.75
C LEU A 20 -4.92 -9.17 -1.44
N LEU A 21 -6.01 -8.96 -0.70
CA LEU A 21 -7.09 -8.06 -1.11
C LEU A 21 -6.74 -6.65 -0.62
N CYS A 22 -6.35 -5.78 -1.54
CA CYS A 22 -6.07 -4.37 -1.25
C CYS A 22 -7.36 -3.57 -1.41
N CYS A 23 -7.83 -2.99 -0.32
CA CYS A 23 -9.02 -2.13 -0.28
C CYS A 23 -8.55 -0.68 -0.17
N ALA A 24 -8.83 0.12 -1.21
CA ALA A 24 -8.57 1.54 -1.20
C ALA A 24 -9.61 2.25 -0.32
N SER A 25 -9.15 3.10 0.59
CA SER A 25 -10.04 3.95 1.39
C SER A 25 -10.73 5.03 0.55
N ALA A 26 -11.61 5.81 1.17
CA ALA A 26 -11.97 7.12 0.67
C ALA A 26 -10.74 8.05 0.64
N LEU A 27 -10.87 9.21 -0.01
CA LEU A 27 -9.90 10.31 0.08
C LEU A 27 -10.41 11.35 1.08
N PRO A 28 -9.52 12.08 1.78
CA PRO A 28 -9.88 13.28 2.52
C PRO A 28 -10.68 14.25 1.65
N GLY A 29 -11.67 14.92 2.25
CA GLY A 29 -12.51 15.88 1.51
C GLY A 29 -11.71 17.02 0.89
N VAL A 30 -10.56 17.36 1.48
CA VAL A 30 -9.66 18.43 1.03
C VAL A 30 -8.95 18.10 -0.30
N VAL A 31 -8.71 16.81 -0.61
CA VAL A 31 -8.01 16.40 -1.84
C VAL A 31 -8.79 16.80 -3.08
N ARG A 32 -10.13 16.70 -3.06
CA ARG A 32 -10.99 17.13 -4.18
C ARG A 32 -10.94 18.63 -4.45
N LYS A 33 -10.42 19.42 -3.50
CA LYS A 33 -10.22 20.86 -3.61
C LYS A 33 -8.79 21.24 -4.00
N GLY A 34 -7.95 20.26 -4.35
CA GLY A 34 -6.53 20.49 -4.68
C GLY A 34 -5.67 20.82 -3.47
N VAL A 35 -6.10 20.45 -2.26
CA VAL A 35 -5.36 20.66 -1.01
C VAL A 35 -4.63 19.38 -0.64
N LEU A 36 -3.36 19.51 -0.25
CA LEU A 36 -2.54 18.40 0.22
C LEU A 36 -3.08 17.95 1.59
N PRO A 37 -3.43 16.67 1.75
CA PRO A 37 -4.10 16.20 2.95
C PRO A 37 -3.15 16.15 4.16
N ASP A 38 -3.74 16.26 5.35
CA ASP A 38 -3.06 15.93 6.61
C ASP A 38 -2.98 14.40 6.76
N GLY A 39 -1.84 13.91 7.25
CA GLY A 39 -1.60 12.51 7.55
C GLY A 39 -2.31 12.03 8.83
N ALA A 40 -2.77 12.94 9.70
CA ALA A 40 -3.50 12.59 10.91
C ALA A 40 -4.99 12.27 10.65
N GLU A 41 -5.56 12.73 9.53
CA GLU A 41 -6.96 12.49 9.19
C GLU A 41 -7.20 11.02 8.82
N ARG A 42 -7.98 10.33 9.65
CA ARG A 42 -8.46 8.97 9.34
C ARG A 42 -9.68 9.02 8.44
N VAL A 43 -9.58 8.36 7.30
CA VAL A 43 -10.68 8.31 6.32
C VAL A 43 -11.40 6.97 6.32
N ALA A 44 -12.69 7.00 6.01
CA ALA A 44 -13.51 5.80 5.90
C ALA A 44 -13.01 4.85 4.79
N HIS A 45 -13.37 3.58 4.88
CA HIS A 45 -13.09 2.56 3.87
C HIS A 45 -14.38 1.82 3.48
N GLY A 46 -14.38 1.20 2.31
CA GLY A 46 -15.48 0.33 1.86
C GLY A 46 -15.43 -1.09 2.41
N TYR A 47 -14.34 -1.49 3.06
CA TYR A 47 -14.11 -2.88 3.47
C TYR A 47 -15.26 -3.41 4.34
N THR A 48 -15.76 -4.57 3.93
CA THR A 48 -16.68 -5.41 4.70
C THR A 48 -16.16 -6.86 4.70
N PRO A 49 -16.45 -7.65 5.74
CA PRO A 49 -16.15 -9.08 5.73
C PRO A 49 -16.80 -9.83 4.57
N GLN A 50 -17.97 -9.38 4.10
CA GLN A 50 -18.66 -9.95 2.94
C GLN A 50 -17.85 -9.75 1.65
N THR A 51 -17.29 -8.56 1.45
CA THR A 51 -16.38 -8.30 0.33
C THR A 51 -15.13 -9.18 0.42
N ALA A 52 -14.56 -9.33 1.61
CA ALA A 52 -13.40 -10.20 1.80
C ALA A 52 -13.73 -11.66 1.46
N ALA A 53 -14.87 -12.17 1.91
CA ALA A 53 -15.33 -13.53 1.63
C ALA A 53 -15.57 -13.79 0.12
N ALA A 54 -16.01 -12.77 -0.63
CA ALA A 54 -16.21 -12.87 -2.08
C ALA A 54 -14.90 -13.12 -2.85
N TYR A 55 -13.78 -12.53 -2.40
CA TYR A 55 -12.49 -12.62 -3.10
C TYR A 55 -11.50 -13.59 -2.47
N LEU A 56 -11.64 -13.85 -1.17
CA LEU A 56 -10.81 -14.75 -0.37
C LEU A 56 -11.69 -15.84 0.27
N PRO A 57 -12.36 -16.68 -0.54
CA PRO A 57 -13.26 -17.70 -0.02
C PRO A 57 -12.50 -18.71 0.85
N SER A 58 -13.22 -19.30 1.81
CA SER A 58 -12.72 -20.32 2.74
C SER A 58 -11.81 -19.83 3.87
N MET A 59 -11.73 -18.51 4.10
CA MET A 59 -10.93 -17.92 5.18
C MET A 59 -11.82 -17.46 6.34
N ASN A 60 -11.79 -18.17 7.46
CA ASN A 60 -12.60 -17.85 8.63
C ASN A 60 -12.02 -16.72 9.49
N GLN A 61 -10.69 -16.54 9.45
CA GLN A 61 -9.99 -15.46 10.15
C GLN A 61 -8.84 -14.95 9.28
N LEU A 62 -9.00 -13.74 8.77
CA LEU A 62 -7.97 -13.02 8.03
C LEU A 62 -7.14 -12.10 8.93
N THR A 63 -5.89 -11.88 8.56
CA THR A 63 -5.12 -10.72 9.02
C THR A 63 -5.48 -9.51 8.17
N VAL A 64 -5.76 -8.38 8.81
CA VAL A 64 -6.08 -7.10 8.15
C VAL A 64 -5.00 -6.10 8.51
N PHE A 65 -4.14 -5.78 7.54
CA PHE A 65 -3.11 -4.75 7.69
C PHE A 65 -3.73 -3.37 7.47
N CYS A 66 -3.66 -2.52 8.48
CA CYS A 66 -4.34 -1.23 8.49
C CYS A 66 -3.32 -0.10 8.46
N ALA A 67 -3.41 0.77 7.46
CA ALA A 67 -2.72 2.05 7.46
C ALA A 67 -3.24 2.94 8.61
N PRO A 68 -2.39 3.74 9.27
CA PRO A 68 -2.77 4.52 10.46
C PRO A 68 -3.77 5.67 10.18
N ASP A 69 -3.85 6.09 8.93
CA ASP A 69 -4.67 7.16 8.35
C ASP A 69 -5.94 6.64 7.65
N VAL A 70 -6.26 5.36 7.85
CA VAL A 70 -7.54 4.76 7.46
C VAL A 70 -8.30 4.37 8.73
N ALA A 71 -9.62 4.56 8.71
CA ALA A 71 -10.48 4.17 9.82
C ALA A 71 -10.27 2.68 10.17
N VAL A 72 -10.28 2.37 11.46
CA VAL A 72 -10.10 0.98 11.91
C VAL A 72 -11.40 0.24 11.65
N PRO A 73 -11.38 -0.90 10.92
CA PRO A 73 -12.59 -1.69 10.70
C PRO A 73 -13.05 -2.33 12.00
N ASP A 74 -14.33 -2.64 12.10
CA ASP A 74 -14.83 -3.49 13.17
C ASP A 74 -14.12 -4.85 13.09
N GLY A 75 -13.46 -5.26 14.17
CA GLY A 75 -12.54 -6.41 14.20
C GLY A 75 -13.20 -7.79 14.10
N GLN A 76 -14.38 -7.92 13.47
CA GLN A 76 -15.32 -9.05 13.35
C GLN A 76 -14.67 -10.45 13.19
N GLY A 77 -13.98 -10.94 14.22
CA GLY A 77 -13.18 -12.17 14.18
C GLY A 77 -11.85 -12.07 13.43
N HIS A 78 -11.49 -10.90 12.90
CA HIS A 78 -10.25 -10.67 12.14
C HIS A 78 -9.11 -10.18 13.03
N ILE A 79 -7.87 -10.50 12.64
CA ILE A 79 -6.67 -10.02 13.33
C ILE A 79 -6.25 -8.70 12.72
N LEU A 80 -6.53 -7.60 13.42
CA LEU A 80 -6.10 -6.27 12.98
C LEU A 80 -4.62 -6.06 13.28
N ARG A 81 -3.87 -5.57 12.28
CA ARG A 81 -2.44 -5.27 12.37
C ARG A 81 -2.19 -3.85 11.87
N PRO A 82 -2.10 -2.85 12.75
CA PRO A 82 -1.66 -1.52 12.38
C PRO A 82 -0.27 -1.58 11.72
N GLN A 83 -0.08 -0.82 10.65
CA GLN A 83 1.16 -0.85 9.88
C GLN A 83 1.54 0.55 9.38
N ASP A 84 2.49 1.19 10.05
CA ASP A 84 2.97 2.53 9.69
C ASP A 84 3.63 2.58 8.31
N ALA A 85 4.16 1.46 7.82
CA ALA A 85 4.68 1.38 6.46
C ALA A 85 3.61 1.54 5.37
N LEU A 86 2.33 1.52 5.73
CA LEU A 86 1.18 1.70 4.83
C LEU A 86 0.52 3.08 4.93
N ARG A 87 1.05 4.02 5.72
CA ARG A 87 0.55 5.41 5.75
C ARG A 87 0.65 6.06 4.36
N ASP A 88 -0.22 7.03 4.07
CA ASP A 88 -0.17 7.88 2.87
C ASP A 88 1.13 8.67 2.77
N ARG A 89 1.32 9.35 1.64
CA ARG A 89 2.49 10.18 1.43
C ARG A 89 2.52 11.32 2.46
N ASP A 90 3.63 11.43 3.18
CA ASP A 90 3.88 12.56 4.09
C ASP A 90 4.18 13.83 3.29
N TYR A 91 3.32 14.84 3.44
CA TYR A 91 3.48 16.14 2.79
C TYR A 91 4.20 17.17 3.69
N GLY A 92 4.61 16.77 4.90
CA GLY A 92 5.34 17.61 5.84
C GLY A 92 4.62 18.92 6.12
N THR A 93 5.38 20.02 6.10
CA THR A 93 4.86 21.38 6.32
C THR A 93 3.86 21.85 5.26
N TRP A 94 3.71 21.14 4.13
CA TRP A 94 2.72 21.49 3.10
C TRP A 94 1.33 20.89 3.36
N ALA A 95 1.18 20.00 4.33
CA ALA A 95 -0.12 19.46 4.72
C ALA A 95 -1.12 20.60 5.02
N GLY A 96 -2.35 20.47 4.51
CA GLY A 96 -3.40 21.49 4.62
C GLY A 96 -3.25 22.66 3.64
N THR A 97 -2.16 22.75 2.88
CA THR A 97 -1.94 23.82 1.91
C THR A 97 -2.51 23.45 0.53
N ALA A 98 -3.15 24.42 -0.13
CA ALA A 98 -3.60 24.25 -1.51
C ALA A 98 -2.37 24.16 -2.44
N LEU A 99 -2.32 23.14 -3.30
CA LEU A 99 -1.20 22.93 -4.23
C LEU A 99 -0.96 24.16 -5.13
N GLN A 100 -2.04 24.84 -5.53
CA GLN A 100 -2.01 26.07 -6.33
C GLN A 100 -1.51 27.32 -5.58
N ALA A 101 -1.38 27.26 -4.25
CA ALA A 101 -0.88 28.35 -3.41
C ALA A 101 0.63 28.24 -3.16
N LEU A 102 1.28 27.16 -3.60
CA LEU A 102 2.71 26.98 -3.50
C LEU A 102 3.44 27.79 -4.57
N ASP A 103 4.73 28.05 -4.35
CA ASP A 103 5.59 28.63 -5.38
C ASP A 103 5.61 27.74 -6.64
N LEU A 104 5.61 28.35 -7.82
CA LEU A 104 5.49 27.62 -9.10
C LEU A 104 6.65 26.66 -9.36
N VAL A 105 7.88 27.01 -8.93
CA VAL A 105 9.05 26.14 -9.11
C VAL A 105 8.92 24.91 -8.20
N GLN A 106 8.51 25.14 -6.95
CA GLN A 106 8.28 24.06 -5.99
C GLN A 106 7.10 23.17 -6.39
N GLN A 107 6.01 23.75 -6.88
CA GLN A 107 4.85 23.03 -7.38
C GLN A 107 5.23 22.15 -8.58
N HIS A 108 5.99 22.70 -9.54
CA HIS A 108 6.46 21.95 -10.70
C HIS A 108 7.35 20.78 -10.26
N ALA A 109 8.35 21.03 -9.40
CA ALA A 109 9.21 19.97 -8.88
C ALA A 109 8.41 18.86 -8.20
N PHE A 110 7.45 19.20 -7.35
CA PHE A 110 6.59 18.21 -6.69
C PHE A 110 5.79 17.32 -7.64
N LEU A 111 5.39 17.84 -8.80
CA LEU A 111 4.60 17.12 -9.80
C LEU A 111 5.44 16.30 -10.78
N THR A 112 6.72 16.62 -10.96
CA THR A 112 7.55 16.04 -12.02
C THR A 112 8.81 15.33 -11.52
N ASP A 113 9.30 15.67 -10.33
CA ASP A 113 10.51 15.10 -9.75
C ASP A 113 10.17 14.02 -8.72
N ASP A 114 10.53 12.79 -9.07
CA ASP A 114 10.32 11.58 -8.28
C ASP A 114 11.00 11.61 -6.90
N ILE A 115 12.13 12.32 -6.80
CA ILE A 115 12.94 12.41 -5.58
C ILE A 115 12.69 13.71 -4.79
N PHE A 116 11.92 14.65 -5.33
CA PHE A 116 11.53 15.85 -4.60
C PHE A 116 10.64 15.49 -3.41
N ALA A 117 11.04 15.98 -2.23
CA ALA A 117 10.26 15.89 -0.99
C ALA A 117 9.83 17.31 -0.56
N PRO A 118 8.55 17.51 -0.19
CA PRO A 118 8.15 18.69 0.57
C PRO A 118 9.01 18.84 1.84
N PRO A 119 9.22 20.04 2.37
CA PRO A 119 9.97 20.22 3.60
C PRO A 119 9.35 19.42 4.75
N GLU A 120 10.16 18.61 5.42
CA GLU A 120 9.76 17.66 6.47
C GLU A 120 8.82 16.54 6.00
N GLY A 121 8.58 16.42 4.69
CA GLY A 121 7.77 15.36 4.09
C GLY A 121 8.61 14.27 3.43
N GLU A 122 7.95 13.45 2.61
CA GLU A 122 8.60 12.37 1.87
C GLU A 122 8.47 12.55 0.34
N SER A 123 9.46 12.06 -0.39
CA SER A 123 9.40 12.01 -1.86
C SER A 123 8.48 10.89 -2.35
N PHE A 124 8.10 10.91 -3.63
CA PHE A 124 7.36 9.79 -4.21
C PHE A 124 8.15 8.48 -4.09
N VAL A 125 9.44 8.52 -4.43
CA VAL A 125 10.34 7.36 -4.37
C VAL A 125 10.49 6.84 -2.94
N ALA A 126 10.58 7.72 -1.94
CA ALA A 126 10.63 7.30 -0.54
C ALA A 126 9.34 6.60 -0.10
N ALA A 127 8.18 7.16 -0.44
CA ALA A 127 6.87 6.56 -0.18
C ALA A 127 6.73 5.18 -0.84
N TYR A 128 7.11 5.09 -2.13
CA TYR A 128 7.10 3.86 -2.89
C TYR A 128 7.99 2.80 -2.25
N HIS A 129 9.27 3.11 -1.99
CA HIS A 129 10.21 2.16 -1.39
C HIS A 129 9.75 1.65 -0.03
N ARG A 130 9.22 2.53 0.83
CA ARG A 130 8.65 2.15 2.13
C ARG A 130 7.57 1.08 1.98
N THR A 131 6.61 1.31 1.08
CA THR A 131 5.50 0.35 0.85
C THR A 131 5.97 -0.93 0.16
N ALA A 132 6.94 -0.83 -0.76
CA ALA A 132 7.53 -1.97 -1.45
C ALA A 132 8.31 -2.89 -0.50
N LEU A 133 9.11 -2.32 0.41
CA LEU A 133 9.85 -3.06 1.43
C LEU A 133 8.91 -3.80 2.38
N TRP A 134 7.80 -3.15 2.76
CA TRP A 134 6.76 -3.82 3.55
C TRP A 134 6.15 -5.01 2.78
N LEU A 135 5.84 -4.82 1.49
CA LEU A 135 5.27 -5.90 0.66
C LEU A 135 6.24 -7.06 0.50
N ASP A 136 7.54 -6.81 0.38
CA ASP A 136 8.56 -7.86 0.31
C ASP A 136 8.72 -8.62 1.64
N GLY A 137 8.50 -7.94 2.77
CA GLY A 137 8.60 -8.50 4.13
C GLY A 137 7.35 -9.23 4.64
N ILE A 138 6.23 -9.19 3.91
CA ILE A 138 5.00 -9.85 4.36
C ILE A 138 5.19 -11.38 4.45
N SER A 139 4.72 -11.98 5.54
CA SER A 139 4.89 -13.42 5.75
C SER A 139 4.19 -14.23 4.67
N ARG A 140 4.98 -15.01 3.92
CA ARG A 140 4.50 -15.97 2.91
C ARG A 140 3.89 -17.24 3.52
N THR A 141 3.86 -17.34 4.85
CA THR A 141 3.10 -18.39 5.55
C THR A 141 1.60 -18.09 5.62
N LEU A 142 1.20 -16.83 5.43
CA LEU A 142 -0.21 -16.46 5.31
C LEU A 142 -0.74 -16.90 3.95
N PRO A 143 -1.86 -17.65 3.88
CA PRO A 143 -2.48 -17.99 2.60
C PRO A 143 -3.26 -16.79 2.01
N ALA A 144 -3.79 -15.91 2.86
CA ALA A 144 -4.48 -14.70 2.46
C ALA A 144 -4.46 -13.61 3.56
N ALA A 145 -4.53 -12.34 3.14
CA ALA A 145 -4.73 -11.20 4.03
C ALA A 145 -5.43 -10.03 3.31
N VAL A 146 -5.85 -9.03 4.08
CA VAL A 146 -6.45 -7.79 3.58
C VAL A 146 -5.51 -6.63 3.89
N VAL A 147 -5.46 -5.66 2.98
CA VAL A 147 -4.72 -4.40 3.16
C VAL A 147 -5.69 -3.25 3.07
N LEU A 148 -5.79 -2.42 4.10
CA LEU A 148 -6.58 -1.19 4.11
C LEU A 148 -5.62 -0.01 4.07
N ALA A 149 -5.61 0.74 2.97
CA ALA A 149 -4.71 1.88 2.78
C ALA A 149 -5.30 2.93 1.84
N ARG A 150 -4.70 4.11 1.84
CA ARG A 150 -5.09 5.20 0.92
C ARG A 150 -4.84 4.80 -0.54
N PRO A 151 -5.61 5.32 -1.51
CA PRO A 151 -5.48 4.95 -2.92
C PRO A 151 -4.05 5.07 -3.47
N ALA A 152 -3.28 6.08 -3.06
CA ALA A 152 -1.88 6.25 -3.48
C ALA A 152 -0.97 5.13 -2.96
N VAL A 153 -1.20 4.63 -1.75
CA VAL A 153 -0.46 3.51 -1.15
C VAL A 153 -0.81 2.20 -1.85
N VAL A 154 -2.10 1.94 -2.09
CA VAL A 154 -2.53 0.77 -2.86
C VAL A 154 -1.88 0.80 -4.24
N ARG A 155 -1.87 1.96 -4.91
CA ARG A 155 -1.17 2.14 -6.19
C ARG A 155 0.32 1.77 -6.08
N ASN A 156 1.04 2.21 -5.04
CA ASN A 156 2.44 1.84 -4.87
C ASN A 156 2.65 0.32 -4.73
N LEU A 157 1.75 -0.38 -4.02
CA LEU A 157 1.77 -1.85 -3.96
C LEU A 157 1.57 -2.46 -5.35
N LEU A 158 0.64 -1.94 -6.15
CA LEU A 158 0.40 -2.40 -7.52
C LEU A 158 1.60 -2.13 -8.44
N LEU A 159 2.23 -0.95 -8.33
CA LEU A 159 3.44 -0.64 -9.08
C LEU A 159 4.57 -1.63 -8.74
N LYS A 160 4.77 -1.96 -7.46
CA LYS A 160 5.75 -2.96 -7.03
C LYS A 160 5.48 -4.35 -7.63
N VAL A 161 4.21 -4.70 -7.79
CA VAL A 161 3.79 -5.97 -8.42
C VAL A 161 4.02 -5.95 -9.93
N LEU A 162 3.62 -4.87 -10.62
CA LEU A 162 3.66 -4.76 -12.08
C LEU A 162 5.07 -4.56 -12.62
N TYR A 163 5.90 -3.80 -11.92
CA TYR A 163 7.27 -3.44 -12.31
C TYR A 163 8.31 -4.22 -11.49
N GLN A 164 7.95 -5.42 -11.01
CA GLN A 164 8.87 -6.27 -10.25
C GLN A 164 10.10 -6.64 -11.10
N GLY A 165 11.30 -6.34 -10.59
CA GLY A 165 12.56 -6.66 -11.29
C GLY A 165 12.98 -5.62 -12.33
N GLU A 166 12.17 -4.59 -12.55
CA GLU A 166 12.60 -3.39 -13.26
C GLU A 166 13.46 -2.48 -12.35
N GLY A 167 14.05 -1.45 -12.95
CA GLY A 167 14.89 -0.48 -12.24
C GLY A 167 14.09 0.48 -11.35
N ALA A 168 14.41 1.77 -11.41
CA ALA A 168 13.73 2.78 -10.61
C ALA A 168 12.25 2.93 -11.04
N VAL A 169 11.33 2.87 -10.08
CA VAL A 169 9.90 3.15 -10.28
C VAL A 169 9.61 4.58 -9.84
N GLY A 170 8.97 5.35 -10.71
CA GLY A 170 8.75 6.79 -10.57
C GLY A 170 7.32 7.25 -10.86
N LEU A 171 7.09 8.57 -10.85
CA LEU A 171 5.79 9.20 -11.14
C LEU A 171 5.28 8.83 -12.54
N SER A 172 6.17 8.67 -13.51
CA SER A 172 5.85 8.23 -14.88
C SER A 172 5.21 6.83 -14.96
N HIS A 173 5.45 5.99 -13.95
CA HIS A 173 4.79 4.70 -13.78
C HIS A 173 3.48 4.87 -13.02
N ALA A 174 3.48 5.71 -11.98
CA ALA A 174 2.30 5.99 -11.16
C ALA A 174 1.12 6.54 -11.97
N VAL A 175 1.38 7.37 -12.99
CA VAL A 175 0.31 7.90 -13.88
C VAL A 175 -0.33 6.84 -14.77
N ARG A 176 0.20 5.61 -14.84
CA ARG A 176 -0.33 4.51 -15.66
C ARG A 176 -1.31 3.60 -14.90
N VAL A 177 -1.41 3.77 -13.58
CA VAL A 177 -2.22 2.91 -12.72
C VAL A 177 -3.18 3.76 -11.91
N ASP A 178 -4.44 3.72 -12.29
CA ASP A 178 -5.52 4.34 -11.53
C ASP A 178 -5.98 3.41 -10.40
N VAL A 179 -6.11 3.98 -9.20
CA VAL A 179 -6.76 3.34 -8.07
C VAL A 179 -7.87 4.27 -7.60
N PRO A 180 -9.13 4.02 -8.00
CA PRO A 180 -10.25 4.81 -7.52
C PRO A 180 -10.42 4.67 -6.00
N PRO A 181 -10.88 5.72 -5.29
CA PRO A 181 -11.28 5.59 -3.90
C PRO A 181 -12.37 4.52 -3.75
N LEU A 182 -12.39 3.80 -2.62
CA LEU A 182 -13.37 2.73 -2.34
C LEU A 182 -13.36 1.56 -3.35
N SER A 183 -12.25 1.37 -4.06
CA SER A 183 -12.05 0.23 -4.97
C SER A 183 -11.29 -0.93 -4.32
N TYR A 184 -11.42 -2.11 -4.91
CA TYR A 184 -10.65 -3.30 -4.53
C TYR A 184 -9.68 -3.72 -5.62
N SER A 185 -8.55 -4.30 -5.21
CA SER A 185 -7.59 -4.97 -6.08
C SER A 185 -7.13 -6.26 -5.43
N LEU A 186 -6.90 -7.31 -6.24
CA LEU A 186 -6.39 -8.58 -5.77
C LEU A 186 -5.00 -8.84 -6.35
N ILE A 187 -4.00 -8.93 -5.48
CA ILE A 187 -2.65 -9.36 -5.86
C ILE A 187 -2.33 -10.71 -5.22
N SER A 188 -1.40 -11.44 -5.81
CA SER A 188 -0.95 -12.72 -5.28
C SER A 188 0.55 -12.91 -5.43
N CYS A 189 1.16 -13.65 -4.51
CA CYS A 189 2.55 -14.05 -4.58
C CYS A 189 2.66 -15.57 -4.55
N HIS A 190 3.45 -16.13 -5.45
CA HIS A 190 3.81 -17.55 -5.43
C HIS A 190 5.26 -17.70 -5.87
N ALA A 191 6.07 -18.45 -5.10
CA ALA A 191 7.51 -18.60 -5.35
C ALA A 191 8.26 -17.25 -5.52
N GLY A 192 7.83 -16.21 -4.78
CA GLY A 192 8.40 -14.86 -4.85
C GLY A 192 7.97 -14.03 -6.07
N GLN A 193 7.17 -14.60 -6.97
CA GLN A 193 6.65 -13.92 -8.14
C GLN A 193 5.30 -13.29 -7.81
N TRP A 194 5.20 -11.97 -7.95
CA TRP A 194 3.96 -11.24 -7.75
C TRP A 194 3.13 -11.20 -9.03
N ARG A 195 1.80 -11.22 -8.87
CA ARG A 195 0.85 -11.12 -9.97
C ARG A 195 -0.34 -10.26 -9.55
N LEU A 196 -0.75 -9.38 -10.44
CA LEU A 196 -2.03 -8.69 -10.37
C LEU A 196 -3.11 -9.63 -10.93
N GLY A 197 -4.08 -9.99 -10.09
CA GLY A 197 -5.19 -10.86 -10.47
C GLY A 197 -6.46 -10.10 -10.85
N MET A 198 -6.70 -8.95 -10.21
CA MET A 198 -7.84 -8.08 -10.48
C MET A 198 -7.52 -6.65 -10.05
N LEU A 199 -7.95 -5.69 -10.85
CA LEU A 199 -7.83 -4.26 -10.61
C LEU A 199 -9.21 -3.61 -10.75
N GLY A 200 -9.63 -2.85 -9.74
CA GLY A 200 -10.78 -1.94 -9.83
C GLY A 200 -12.14 -2.63 -9.88
N VAL A 201 -12.76 -2.82 -8.72
CA VAL A 201 -14.21 -2.98 -8.61
C VAL A 201 -14.69 -2.13 -7.42
N PRO A 202 -15.36 -0.99 -7.66
CA PRO A 202 -16.24 -0.37 -6.66
C PRO A 202 -17.60 -1.10 -6.65
N ALA A 203 -18.33 -1.00 -5.54
CA ALA A 203 -19.71 -1.49 -5.42
C ALA A 203 -20.68 -0.71 -6.33
#